data_AF-A0A4Q6FEB8-F1
#
_entry.id   AF-A0A4Q6FEB8-F1
#
_cell.length_a   1.000
_cell.length_b   1.000
_cell.length_c   1.000
_cell.angle_alpha   90.00
_cell.angle_beta   90.00
_cell.angle_gamma   90.00
#
_symmetry.space_group_name_H-M   'P 1'
#
loop_
_entity.id
_entity.type
_entity.pdbx_description
1 polymer ?
#
loop_
_entity_poly.entity_id
_entity_poly.type
_entity_poly.pdbx_seq_one_letter_code
_entity_poly.pdbx_strand_id
1 'polypeptide(L)'
;MCRPEVTNAKDLQVCRAVLPAGECHNFHTHPELEEVIYVLEGEIEQWVGEEKQTLKVGEAAHMLPGVVHATFNDTDKDAVILAILSPGSQVGPFMVDVSGEEPWASARS
;
A
#
# COMPACT_ATOMS: atom_id res chain seq x y z
N MET A 1 -13.01 12.80 -6.51
CA MET A 1 -13.19 11.73 -7.51
C MET A 1 -11.79 11.32 -7.94
N CYS A 2 -11.38 10.07 -7.71
CA CYS A 2 -9.99 9.65 -7.91
C CYS A 2 -9.83 8.24 -8.51
N ARG A 3 -10.94 7.61 -8.90
CA ARG A 3 -10.92 6.31 -9.59
C ARG A 3 -10.90 6.52 -11.11
N PRO A 4 -10.17 5.70 -11.88
CA PRO A 4 -10.10 5.84 -13.34
C PRO A 4 -11.48 5.88 -14.02
N GLU A 5 -12.44 5.06 -13.58
CA GLU A 5 -13.77 4.96 -14.17
C GLU A 5 -14.62 6.23 -13.99
N VAL A 6 -14.21 7.10 -13.06
CA VAL A 6 -14.92 8.32 -12.71
C VAL A 6 -14.25 9.56 -13.31
N THR A 7 -12.95 9.50 -13.56
CA THR A 7 -12.13 10.68 -13.89
C THR A 7 -11.44 10.61 -15.25
N ASN A 8 -11.44 9.45 -15.92
CA ASN A 8 -10.60 9.17 -17.09
C ASN A 8 -9.10 9.44 -16.83
N ALA A 9 -8.66 9.29 -15.57
CA ALA A 9 -7.25 9.42 -15.22
C ALA A 9 -6.43 8.36 -15.98
N LYS A 10 -5.32 8.80 -16.59
CA LYS A 10 -4.46 7.95 -17.43
C LYS A 10 -3.18 7.54 -16.74
N ASP A 11 -2.64 8.43 -15.92
CA ASP A 11 -1.31 8.28 -15.36
C ASP A 11 -1.35 7.88 -13.89
N LEU A 12 -2.42 8.27 -13.18
CA LEU A 12 -2.52 8.08 -11.73
C LEU A 12 -3.84 7.44 -11.32
N GLN A 13 -3.75 6.53 -10.36
CA GLN A 13 -4.85 6.04 -9.55
C GLN A 13 -4.64 6.54 -8.13
N VAL A 14 -5.68 7.10 -7.49
CA VAL A 14 -5.55 7.58 -6.10
C VAL A 14 -6.70 7.02 -5.27
N CYS A 15 -6.37 6.29 -4.22
CA CYS A 15 -7.33 5.73 -3.28
C CYS A 15 -7.06 6.28 -1.88
N ARG A 16 -8.09 6.87 -1.26
CA ARG A 16 -8.08 7.12 0.19
C ARG A 16 -8.58 5.87 0.89
N ALA A 17 -7.73 5.25 1.70
CA ALA A 17 -8.08 4.08 2.49
C ALA A 17 -8.08 4.44 3.98
N VAL A 18 -9.06 3.92 4.70
CA VAL A 18 -9.02 3.85 6.16
C VAL A 18 -8.50 2.46 6.50
N LEU A 19 -7.47 2.38 7.33
CA LEU A 19 -7.01 1.14 7.95
C LEU A 19 -7.53 1.16 9.39
N PRO A 20 -8.61 0.44 9.71
CA PRO A 20 -9.10 0.37 11.07
C PRO A 20 -8.04 -0.15 12.05
N ALA A 21 -8.24 0.09 13.34
CA ALA A 21 -7.39 -0.44 14.39
C ALA A 21 -7.18 -1.97 14.26
N GLY A 22 -5.93 -2.41 14.18
CA GLY A 22 -5.56 -3.82 14.04
C GLY A 22 -5.67 -4.42 12.62
N GLU A 23 -6.13 -3.64 11.63
CA GLU A 23 -6.28 -4.11 10.25
C GLU A 23 -5.03 -3.82 9.40
N CYS A 24 -4.94 -4.46 8.23
CA CYS A 24 -3.78 -4.31 7.34
C CYS A 24 -4.10 -4.52 5.86
N HIS A 25 -3.18 -4.03 5.02
CA HIS A 25 -2.95 -4.56 3.69
C HIS A 25 -1.70 -5.46 3.79
N ASN A 26 -1.92 -6.77 3.90
CA ASN A 26 -0.85 -7.74 4.12
C ASN A 26 0.08 -7.86 2.90
N PHE A 27 1.19 -8.60 3.01
CA PHE A 27 2.23 -8.67 1.97
C PHE A 27 1.69 -9.02 0.58
N HIS A 28 1.91 -8.09 -0.35
CA HIS A 28 1.50 -8.20 -1.74
C HIS A 28 2.45 -7.44 -2.65
N THR A 29 2.27 -7.60 -3.95
CA THR A 29 2.98 -6.83 -4.97
C THR A 29 2.05 -6.36 -6.08
N HIS A 30 2.41 -5.24 -6.70
CA HIS A 30 1.80 -4.75 -7.93
C HIS A 30 2.78 -5.02 -9.09
N PRO A 31 2.54 -6.00 -9.97
CA PRO A 31 3.53 -6.36 -10.99
C PRO A 31 3.87 -5.23 -11.99
N GLU A 32 2.91 -4.35 -12.25
CA GLU A 32 3.00 -3.30 -13.27
C GLU A 32 2.89 -1.89 -12.70
N LEU A 33 2.56 -1.73 -11.41
CA LEU A 33 2.36 -0.42 -10.81
C LEU A 33 3.46 -0.08 -9.81
N GLU A 34 3.99 1.14 -9.89
CA GLU A 34 4.63 1.75 -8.73
C GLU A 34 3.55 2.31 -7.80
N GLU A 35 3.84 2.38 -6.51
CA GLU A 35 2.92 2.92 -5.52
C GLU A 35 3.66 3.86 -4.54
N VAL A 36 2.97 4.93 -4.15
CA VAL A 36 3.29 5.73 -2.98
C VAL A 36 2.19 5.55 -1.93
N ILE A 37 2.59 5.20 -0.70
CA ILE A 37 1.73 5.30 0.48
C ILE A 37 2.07 6.59 1.21
N TYR A 38 1.07 7.46 1.41
CA TYR A 38 1.20 8.72 2.17
C TYR A 38 0.24 8.74 3.35
N VAL A 39 0.73 9.05 4.56
CA VAL A 39 -0.08 9.02 5.79
C VAL A 39 -0.81 10.35 5.98
N LEU A 40 -2.14 10.28 6.03
CA LEU A 40 -3.01 11.42 6.30
C LEU A 40 -3.38 11.56 7.79
N GLU A 41 -3.64 10.44 8.46
CA GLU A 41 -4.06 10.39 9.86
C GLU A 41 -3.47 9.14 10.53
N GLY A 42 -3.10 9.25 11.81
CA GLY A 42 -2.52 8.14 12.58
C GLY A 42 -1.07 7.83 12.21
N GLU A 43 -0.67 6.58 12.43
CA GLU A 43 0.62 6.02 12.04
C GLU A 43 0.44 4.59 11.54
N ILE A 44 1.35 4.13 10.70
CA ILE A 44 1.36 2.79 10.11
C ILE A 44 2.76 2.18 10.20
N GLU A 45 2.87 0.86 10.31
CA GLU A 45 4.09 0.14 9.97
C GLU A 45 4.05 -0.16 8.46
N GLN A 46 4.97 0.44 7.71
CA GLN A 46 5.10 0.25 6.27
C GLN A 46 6.32 -0.61 5.97
N TRP A 47 6.11 -1.63 5.17
CA TRP A 47 7.17 -2.48 4.63
C TRP A 47 7.43 -2.17 3.15
N VAL A 48 8.70 -2.19 2.76
CA VAL A 48 9.15 -2.14 1.36
C VAL A 48 10.25 -3.17 1.20
N GLY A 49 9.92 -4.30 0.57
CA GLY A 49 10.73 -5.51 0.66
C GLY A 49 10.87 -5.95 2.12
N GLU A 50 12.09 -6.26 2.53
CA GLU A 50 12.42 -6.72 3.90
C GLU A 50 12.65 -5.56 4.89
N GLU A 51 12.66 -4.31 4.42
CA GLU A 51 12.79 -3.14 5.28
C GLU A 51 11.43 -2.68 5.79
N LYS A 52 11.38 -2.24 7.05
CA LYS A 52 10.18 -1.70 7.67
C LYS A 52 10.43 -0.43 8.43
N GLN A 53 9.46 0.47 8.40
CA GLN A 53 9.47 1.73 9.15
C GLN A 53 8.08 2.09 9.65
N THR A 54 8.01 2.72 10.83
CA THR A 54 6.79 3.39 11.26
C THR A 54 6.70 4.74 10.56
N LEU A 55 5.67 4.95 9.74
CA LEU A 55 5.38 6.22 9.10
C LEU A 55 4.28 6.95 9.87
N LYS A 56 4.46 8.26 10.04
CA LYS A 56 3.53 9.18 10.70
C LYS A 56 2.93 10.14 9.69
N VAL A 57 1.91 10.89 10.13
CA VAL A 57 1.25 11.92 9.31
C VAL A 57 2.26 12.79 8.57
N GLY A 58 2.12 12.86 7.26
CA GLY A 58 2.98 13.63 6.37
C GLY A 58 4.15 12.87 5.75
N GLU A 59 4.45 11.67 6.24
CA GLU A 59 5.50 10.80 5.73
C GLU A 59 4.97 9.84 4.65
N ALA A 60 5.88 9.30 3.85
CA ALA A 60 5.54 8.41 2.75
C ALA A 60 6.60 7.35 2.48
N ALA A 61 6.16 6.25 1.87
CA ALA A 61 7.01 5.26 1.23
C ALA A 61 6.71 5.20 -0.26
N HIS A 62 7.70 4.80 -1.06
CA HIS A 62 7.58 4.54 -2.48
C HIS A 62 8.05 3.12 -2.79
N MET A 63 7.30 2.43 -3.64
CA MET A 63 7.55 1.06 -4.06
C MET A 63 7.55 1.00 -5.58
N LEU A 64 8.59 0.41 -6.15
CA LEU A 64 8.67 0.14 -7.58
C LEU A 64 7.76 -1.05 -7.98
N PRO A 65 7.40 -1.20 -9.27
CA PRO A 65 6.66 -2.36 -9.74
C PRO A 65 7.35 -3.67 -9.36
N GLY A 66 6.57 -4.64 -8.92
CA GLY A 66 7.05 -5.95 -8.51
C GLY A 66 7.64 -6.00 -7.10
N VAL A 67 7.91 -4.87 -6.44
CA VAL A 67 8.41 -4.86 -5.05
C VAL A 67 7.30 -5.27 -4.09
N VAL A 68 7.55 -6.31 -3.30
CA VAL A 68 6.62 -6.74 -2.24
C VAL A 68 6.58 -5.69 -1.14
N HIS A 69 5.39 -5.36 -0.66
CA HIS A 69 5.17 -4.38 0.40
C HIS A 69 3.93 -4.74 1.21
N ALA A 70 3.79 -4.09 2.37
CA ALA A 70 2.65 -4.26 3.25
C ALA A 70 2.47 -3.02 4.13
N THR A 71 1.22 -2.76 4.52
CA THR A 71 0.86 -1.67 5.43
C THR A 71 0.05 -2.22 6.60
N PHE A 72 0.56 -2.09 7.81
CA PHE A 72 -0.10 -2.57 9.03
C PHE A 72 -0.46 -1.40 9.94
N ASN A 73 -1.65 -1.44 10.51
CA ASN A 73 -2.04 -0.56 11.60
C ASN A 73 -2.13 -1.34 12.91
N ASP A 74 -1.02 -1.41 13.64
CA ASP A 74 -0.97 -2.10 14.94
C ASP A 74 -1.50 -1.26 16.11
N THR A 75 -2.00 -0.06 15.82
CA THR A 75 -2.49 0.84 16.84
C THR A 75 -3.93 0.50 17.25
N ASP A 76 -4.40 1.15 18.32
CA ASP A 76 -5.77 1.04 18.82
C ASP A 76 -6.74 2.04 18.17
N LYS A 77 -6.31 2.73 17.11
CA LYS A 77 -7.07 3.76 16.40
C LYS A 77 -6.98 3.56 14.90
N ASP A 78 -7.93 4.12 14.18
CA ASP A 78 -7.89 4.12 12.72
C ASP A 78 -6.72 4.97 12.21
N ALA A 79 -6.07 4.48 11.15
CA ALA A 79 -5.14 5.23 10.33
C ALA A 79 -5.78 5.55 8.97
N VAL A 80 -5.34 6.62 8.33
CA VAL A 80 -5.81 7.00 6.99
C VAL A 80 -4.61 7.23 6.09
N ILE A 81 -4.64 6.60 4.92
CA ILE A 81 -3.59 6.72 3.91
C ILE A 81 -4.15 7.16 2.55
N LEU A 82 -3.28 7.73 1.73
CA LEU A 82 -3.44 7.75 0.29
C LEU A 82 -2.52 6.71 -0.33
N ALA A 83 -3.12 5.77 -1.06
CA ALA A 83 -2.43 4.93 -2.02
C ALA A 83 -2.46 5.64 -3.38
N ILE A 84 -1.30 5.93 -3.94
CA ILE A 84 -1.13 6.64 -5.21
C ILE A 84 -0.34 5.72 -6.13
N LEU A 85 -0.97 5.27 -7.21
CA LEU A 85 -0.37 4.28 -8.10
C LEU A 85 -0.22 4.83 -9.52
N SER A 86 0.83 4.38 -10.21
CA SER A 86 1.13 4.69 -11.61
C SER A 86 1.59 3.43 -12.33
N PRO A 87 1.19 3.21 -13.59
CA PRO A 87 0.28 4.02 -14.40
C PRO A 87 -1.20 3.97 -13.93
N GLY A 88 -2.05 4.78 -14.56
CA GLY A 88 -3.49 4.85 -14.26
C GLY A 88 -4.28 3.58 -14.60
N SER A 89 -3.63 2.58 -15.21
CA SER A 89 -4.20 1.28 -15.55
C SER A 89 -3.09 0.24 -15.77
N GLN A 90 -3.35 -1.02 -15.44
CA GLN A 90 -2.51 -2.18 -15.79
C GLN A 90 -3.23 -3.17 -16.72
N VAL A 91 -2.48 -4.09 -17.34
CA VAL A 91 -3.04 -5.20 -18.11
C VAL A 91 -3.23 -6.45 -17.24
N GLY A 92 -2.25 -6.75 -16.39
CA GLY A 92 -2.23 -7.88 -15.49
C GLY A 92 -3.05 -7.67 -14.21
N PRO A 93 -2.86 -8.53 -13.19
CA PRO A 93 -3.61 -8.41 -11.94
C PRO A 93 -3.31 -7.08 -11.26
N PHE A 94 -4.32 -6.54 -10.57
CA PHE A 94 -4.11 -5.32 -9.80
C PHE A 94 -3.04 -5.54 -8.73
N MET A 95 -3.19 -6.61 -7.97
CA MET A 95 -2.36 -7.02 -6.85
C MET A 95 -2.15 -8.53 -6.93
N VAL A 96 -0.97 -9.00 -6.50
CA VAL A 96 -0.68 -10.41 -6.23
C VAL A 96 -0.40 -10.56 -4.74
N ASP A 97 -1.25 -11.31 -4.03
CA ASP A 97 -1.02 -11.67 -2.63
C ASP A 97 0.15 -12.64 -2.54
N VAL A 98 1.11 -12.36 -1.66
CA VAL A 98 2.24 -13.24 -1.36
C VAL A 98 2.38 -13.48 0.15
N SER A 99 1.34 -13.17 0.91
CA SER A 99 1.35 -13.19 2.38
C SER A 99 1.50 -14.59 2.97
N GLY A 100 1.11 -15.62 2.20
CA GLY A 100 1.31 -17.03 2.56
C GLY A 100 2.61 -17.64 2.04
N GLU A 101 3.47 -16.87 1.36
CA GLU A 101 4.71 -17.36 0.75
C GLU A 101 5.94 -16.96 1.58
N GLU A 102 6.95 -17.81 1.65
CA GLU A 102 8.22 -17.44 2.28
C GLU A 102 9.01 -16.46 1.38
N PRO A 103 9.68 -15.43 1.95
CA PRO A 103 9.88 -15.21 3.39
C PRO A 103 8.72 -14.46 4.09
N TRP A 104 7.72 -13.96 3.36
CA TRP A 104 6.69 -13.05 3.89
C TRP A 104 5.77 -13.69 4.92
N ALA A 105 5.46 -14.97 4.76
CA ALA A 105 4.66 -15.75 5.70
C ALA A 105 5.26 -15.77 7.12
N SER A 106 6.58 -15.65 7.23
CA SER A 106 7.31 -15.65 8.50
C SER A 106 7.98 -14.32 8.84
N ALA A 107 8.02 -13.36 7.90
CA ALA A 107 8.70 -12.07 8.02
C ALA A 107 8.18 -11.20 9.16
N ARG A 108 6.89 -11.36 9.51
CA ARG A 108 6.20 -10.58 10.54
C ARG A 108 5.55 -11.51 11.57
N SER A 109 6.39 -12.10 12.41
CA SER A 109 6.02 -12.96 13.54
C SER A 109 6.02 -12.22 14.87
#